data_AF-A0A1W9TFJ1-F1
#
_entry.id   AF-A0A1W9TFJ1-F1
#
_cell.length_a   1.000
_cell.length_b   1.000
_cell.length_c   1.000
_cell.angle_alpha   90.00
_cell.angle_beta   90.00
_cell.angle_gamma   90.00
#
_symmetry.space_group_name_H-M   'P 1'
#
loop_
_entity.id
_entity.type
_entity.pdbx_description
1 polymer ?
#
loop_
_entity_poly.entity_id
_entity_poly.type
_entity_poly.pdbx_seq_one_letter_code
_entity_poly.pdbx_strand_id
1 'polypeptide(L)'
;MKIAKLRPVKKAAPAKKAAPAKKAAPAKKAAPAKKAAPAKKAALAKKAAPAKKAAPDAPMTVLETVYGVIRRSKNGASIAKLKEKTSLSSRQLSNAVYKLKGKGKVVSKSRGVYIIKK
;
A
#
# COMPACT_ATOMS: atom_id res chain seq x y z
N MET A 1 28.89 49.74 -41.13
CA MET A 1 28.53 48.58 -41.98
C MET A 1 27.89 47.54 -41.08
N LYS A 2 26.55 47.48 -40.89
CA LYS A 2 25.46 47.09 -41.80
C LYS A 2 25.53 45.62 -42.22
N ILE A 3 24.86 44.75 -41.45
CA ILE A 3 24.09 43.57 -41.91
C ILE A 3 23.07 43.25 -40.80
N ALA A 4 21.90 43.92 -40.80
CA ALA A 4 20.70 43.56 -41.55
C ALA A 4 20.03 42.28 -41.04
N LYS A 5 19.10 42.50 -40.12
CA LYS A 5 18.11 41.58 -39.57
C LYS A 5 17.05 41.26 -40.63
N LEU A 6 17.00 40.01 -41.08
CA LEU A 6 16.07 39.43 -42.06
C LEU A 6 16.04 37.92 -41.72
N ARG A 7 14.96 37.15 -41.55
CA ARG A 7 13.49 37.22 -41.70
C ARG A 7 12.94 36.05 -40.83
N PRO A 8 11.74 36.12 -40.20
CA PRO A 8 11.12 34.91 -39.67
C PRO A 8 10.57 34.08 -40.83
N VAL A 9 11.07 32.86 -41.03
CA VAL A 9 10.55 31.96 -42.06
C VAL A 9 9.18 31.47 -41.64
N LYS A 10 8.17 32.11 -42.20
CA LYS A 10 6.76 31.72 -42.21
C LYS A 10 6.60 30.61 -43.26
N LYS A 11 6.11 29.43 -42.84
CA LYS A 11 5.52 28.28 -43.59
C LYS A 11 5.95 26.99 -42.87
N ALA A 12 5.12 26.03 -42.47
CA ALA A 12 3.73 25.74 -42.75
C ALA A 12 3.16 24.86 -41.62
N ALA A 13 1.89 25.03 -41.28
CA ALA A 13 1.05 24.00 -40.67
C ALA A 13 -0.10 23.70 -41.65
N PRO A 14 -0.83 22.58 -41.56
CA PRO A 14 -0.51 21.25 -41.06
C PRO A 14 -0.63 20.21 -42.20
N ALA A 15 0.27 19.22 -42.26
CA ALA A 15 0.06 18.09 -43.16
C ALA A 15 -1.02 17.16 -42.60
N LYS A 16 -2.29 17.47 -42.89
CA LYS A 16 -3.37 16.49 -42.94
C LYS A 16 -2.94 15.36 -43.90
N LYS A 17 -2.82 14.13 -43.40
CA LYS A 17 -3.00 12.92 -44.23
C LYS A 17 -3.31 11.69 -43.37
N ALA A 18 -4.53 11.19 -43.59
CA ALA A 18 -4.98 9.81 -43.48
C ALA A 18 -4.96 9.07 -42.13
N ALA A 19 -6.05 9.18 -41.37
CA ALA A 19 -6.76 7.98 -40.92
C ALA A 19 -7.73 7.61 -42.05
N PRO A 20 -7.76 6.37 -42.57
CA PRO A 20 -8.45 5.28 -41.87
C PRO A 20 -7.92 3.87 -42.20
N ALA A 21 -7.91 2.96 -41.22
CA ALA A 21 -8.17 1.55 -41.50
C ALA A 21 -8.66 0.86 -40.23
N LYS A 22 -9.99 0.74 -40.14
CA LYS A 22 -10.67 -0.28 -39.34
C LYS A 22 -9.98 -1.63 -39.62
N LYS A 23 -9.16 -2.12 -38.68
CA LYS A 23 -8.94 -3.56 -38.58
C LYS A 23 -10.10 -4.13 -37.81
N ALA A 24 -10.90 -4.90 -38.53
CA ALA A 24 -12.01 -5.68 -38.03
C ALA A 24 -11.61 -6.44 -36.76
N ALA A 25 -12.46 -6.37 -35.75
CA ALA A 25 -12.51 -7.39 -34.71
C ALA A 25 -13.28 -8.58 -35.29
N PRO A 26 -12.68 -9.78 -35.42
CA PRO A 26 -13.44 -10.98 -35.64
C PRO A 26 -13.59 -11.74 -34.32
N ALA A 27 -14.86 -11.99 -34.02
CA ALA A 27 -15.36 -13.16 -33.31
C ALA A 27 -15.05 -13.28 -31.82
N LYS A 28 -16.09 -12.95 -31.04
CA LYS A 28 -16.64 -13.81 -30.00
C LYS A 28 -16.15 -15.26 -30.14
N LYS A 29 -15.15 -15.65 -29.35
CA LYS A 29 -14.90 -17.05 -29.03
C LYS A 29 -15.52 -17.34 -27.68
N ALA A 30 -16.48 -18.26 -27.75
CA ALA A 30 -17.20 -18.98 -26.72
C ALA A 30 -16.73 -18.73 -25.27
N ALA A 31 -17.65 -18.25 -24.44
CA ALA A 31 -17.61 -18.53 -23.01
C ALA A 31 -17.59 -20.06 -22.82
N PRO A 32 -16.54 -20.64 -22.22
CA PRO A 32 -16.64 -21.99 -21.72
C PRO A 32 -17.59 -21.96 -20.53
N ALA A 33 -18.64 -22.75 -20.68
CA ALA A 33 -19.62 -23.17 -19.68
C ALA A 33 -19.18 -22.98 -18.21
N LYS A 34 -20.14 -22.47 -17.43
CA LYS A 34 -20.35 -22.78 -16.02
C LYS A 34 -19.76 -24.15 -15.67
N LYS A 35 -18.61 -24.17 -15.02
CA LYS A 35 -18.11 -25.34 -14.29
C LYS A 35 -17.90 -24.94 -12.84
N ALA A 36 -18.77 -25.51 -12.02
CA ALA A 36 -18.68 -25.72 -10.59
C ALA A 36 -18.17 -24.55 -9.75
N ALA A 37 -19.11 -23.87 -9.09
CA ALA A 37 -18.84 -23.31 -7.78
C ALA A 37 -18.15 -24.38 -6.92
N PRO A 38 -16.99 -24.12 -6.30
CA PRO A 38 -16.54 -24.96 -5.21
C PRO A 38 -17.55 -24.75 -4.09
N ALA A 39 -18.52 -25.67 -4.02
CA ALA A 39 -19.37 -25.84 -2.88
C ALA A 39 -18.47 -25.93 -1.64
N LYS A 40 -18.72 -25.02 -0.70
CA LYS A 40 -18.60 -25.21 0.74
C LYS A 40 -17.50 -26.21 1.15
N LYS A 41 -16.27 -25.74 1.30
CA LYS A 41 -15.38 -26.29 2.32
C LYS A 41 -15.21 -25.26 3.43
N ALA A 42 -15.93 -25.57 4.49
CA ALA A 42 -15.61 -25.31 5.89
C ALA A 42 -15.01 -23.94 6.20
N ALA A 43 -15.84 -23.13 6.88
CA ALA A 43 -15.42 -22.22 7.93
C ALA A 43 -13.96 -22.43 8.38
N LEU A 44 -13.06 -21.54 7.95
CA LEU A 44 -11.89 -21.18 8.75
C LEU A 44 -12.36 -20.34 9.94
N ALA A 45 -13.35 -20.84 10.68
CA ALA A 45 -13.60 -20.43 12.03
C ALA A 45 -12.44 -20.99 12.85
N LYS A 46 -11.78 -20.09 13.58
CA LYS A 46 -10.83 -20.40 14.65
C LYS A 46 -9.46 -20.93 14.19
N LYS A 47 -8.68 -20.11 13.48
CA LYS A 47 -7.26 -20.05 13.85
C LYS A 47 -7.20 -19.40 15.22
N ALA A 48 -6.88 -20.24 16.20
CA ALA A 48 -6.74 -19.95 17.60
C ALA A 48 -6.16 -18.56 17.86
N ALA A 49 -6.83 -17.84 18.76
CA ALA A 49 -6.18 -16.77 19.48
C ALA A 49 -4.83 -17.29 20.00
N PRO A 50 -3.72 -16.52 19.91
CA PRO A 50 -2.62 -16.74 20.83
C PRO A 50 -3.16 -16.37 22.22
N ALA A 51 -3.82 -17.34 22.85
CA ALA A 51 -4.24 -17.25 24.22
C ALA A 51 -2.97 -17.25 25.07
N LYS A 52 -2.85 -16.19 25.87
CA LYS A 52 -2.18 -16.14 27.17
C LYS A 52 -0.82 -16.85 27.24
N LYS A 53 0.25 -16.06 27.25
CA LYS A 53 1.23 -16.07 28.34
C LYS A 53 2.00 -14.75 28.33
N ALA A 54 1.77 -13.97 29.38
CA ALA A 54 2.73 -12.98 29.83
C ALA A 54 3.91 -13.76 30.41
N ALA A 55 4.94 -13.97 29.59
CA ALA A 55 6.25 -14.42 30.02
C ALA A 55 7.27 -13.64 29.16
N PRO A 56 8.26 -12.98 29.76
CA PRO A 56 9.17 -12.07 29.04
C PRO A 56 10.14 -12.77 28.07
N ASP A 57 10.14 -14.10 27.98
CA ASP A 57 11.11 -14.89 27.21
C ASP A 57 10.56 -15.49 25.90
N ALA A 58 9.31 -15.16 25.52
CA ALA A 58 8.84 -15.47 24.18
C ALA A 58 9.51 -14.52 23.16
N PRO A 59 9.92 -15.00 21.96
CA PRO A 59 10.50 -14.13 20.94
C PRO A 59 9.50 -12.99 20.68
N MET A 60 9.92 -11.76 21.00
CA MET A 60 9.04 -10.60 20.91
C MET A 60 8.44 -10.55 19.50
N THR A 61 7.12 -10.70 19.42
CA THR A 61 6.45 -10.61 18.13
C THR A 61 6.61 -9.19 17.60
N VAL A 62 6.71 -9.03 16.28
CA VAL A 62 6.81 -7.72 15.61
C VAL A 62 5.78 -6.71 16.14
N LEU A 63 4.58 -7.18 16.48
CA LEU A 63 3.52 -6.35 17.06
C LEU A 63 3.89 -5.80 18.44
N GLU A 64 4.43 -6.64 19.31
CA GLU A 64 4.82 -6.26 20.67
C GLU A 64 6.05 -5.36 20.66
N THR A 65 7.02 -5.61 19.76
CA THR A 65 8.17 -4.71 19.56
C THR A 65 7.73 -3.32 19.13
N VAL A 66 6.88 -3.23 18.09
CA VAL A 66 6.35 -1.95 17.59
C VAL A 66 5.50 -1.25 18.65
N TYR A 67 4.63 -1.99 19.33
CA TYR A 67 3.81 -1.45 20.43
C TYR A 67 4.69 -0.89 21.57
N GLY A 68 5.74 -1.62 21.96
CA GLY A 68 6.67 -1.18 23.00
C GLY A 68 7.45 0.08 22.63
N VAL A 69 7.79 0.27 21.34
CA VAL A 69 8.42 1.51 20.87
C VAL A 69 7.43 2.68 20.87
N ILE A 70 6.19 2.47 20.44
CA ILE A 70 5.14 3.50 20.48
C ILE A 70 4.83 3.88 21.92
N ARG A 71 4.73 2.90 22.83
CA ARG A 71 4.42 3.11 24.26
C ARG A 71 5.49 3.92 24.98
N ARG A 72 6.77 3.68 24.69
CA ARG A 72 7.89 4.44 25.27
C ARG A 72 8.02 5.84 24.68
N SER A 73 7.29 6.18 23.61
CA SER A 73 7.39 7.48 22.96
C SER A 73 6.37 8.47 23.51
N LYS A 74 6.85 9.54 24.14
CA LYS A 74 6.00 10.63 24.68
C LYS A 74 5.23 11.39 23.57
N ASN A 75 5.84 11.53 22.39
CA ASN A 75 5.29 12.33 21.28
C ASN A 75 4.59 11.49 20.21
N GLY A 76 4.61 10.16 20.35
CA GLY A 76 4.24 9.21 19.31
C GLY A 76 5.40 8.86 18.38
N ALA A 77 5.21 7.78 17.62
CA ALA A 77 6.21 7.26 16.69
C ALA A 77 5.69 7.28 15.25
N SER A 78 6.53 7.75 14.34
CA SER A 78 6.33 7.63 12.89
C SER A 78 6.90 6.33 12.35
N ILE A 79 6.50 5.92 11.15
CA ILE A 79 7.04 4.71 10.50
C ILE A 79 8.57 4.82 10.35
N ALA A 80 9.11 6.01 10.04
CA ALA A 80 10.55 6.24 9.95
C ALA A 80 11.25 6.00 11.30
N LYS A 81 10.72 6.59 12.38
CA LYS A 81 11.27 6.41 13.74
C LYS A 81 11.13 4.97 14.24
N LEU A 82 10.08 4.27 13.81
CA LEU A 82 9.92 2.84 14.10
C LEU A 82 10.95 2.00 13.32
N LYS A 83 11.21 2.34 12.05
CA LYS A 83 12.19 1.65 11.21
C LYS A 83 13.60 1.74 11.78
N GLU A 84 14.02 2.92 12.22
CA GLU A 84 15.34 3.11 12.84
C GLU A 84 15.51 2.30 14.13
N LYS A 85 14.43 2.15 14.91
CA LYS A 85 14.49 1.51 16.23
C LYS A 85 14.34 -0.01 16.20
N THR A 86 13.69 -0.54 15.17
CA THR A 86 13.40 -1.97 15.10
C THR A 86 14.04 -2.66 13.90
N SER A 87 14.68 -1.91 13.00
CA SER A 87 15.23 -2.40 11.73
C SER A 87 14.24 -3.22 10.90
N LEU A 88 12.94 -2.93 11.05
CA LEU A 88 11.85 -3.66 10.39
C LEU A 88 11.51 -2.99 9.06
N SER A 89 11.00 -3.78 8.11
CA SER A 89 10.52 -3.23 6.84
C SER A 89 9.31 -2.30 7.05
N SER A 90 9.17 -1.28 6.18
CA SER A 90 8.04 -0.35 6.20
C SER A 90 6.69 -1.07 6.13
N ARG A 91 6.62 -2.21 5.43
CA ARG A 91 5.41 -3.03 5.31
C ARG A 91 5.09 -3.77 6.60
N GLN A 92 6.09 -4.33 7.29
CA GLN A 92 5.91 -4.94 8.61
C GLN A 92 5.43 -3.90 9.63
N LEU A 93 6.00 -2.70 9.61
CA LEU A 93 5.58 -1.60 10.48
C LEU A 93 4.14 -1.15 10.18
N SER A 94 3.79 -0.96 8.91
CA SER A 94 2.44 -0.56 8.51
C SER A 94 1.40 -1.60 8.91
N ASN A 95 1.68 -2.88 8.65
CA ASN A 95 0.80 -3.98 9.04
C ASN A 95 0.69 -4.10 10.56
N ALA A 96 1.79 -3.91 11.28
CA ALA A 96 1.80 -3.96 12.73
C ALA A 96 0.95 -2.83 13.33
N VAL A 97 1.18 -1.60 12.87
CA VAL A 97 0.40 -0.42 13.29
C VAL A 97 -1.07 -0.57 12.92
N TYR A 98 -1.39 -1.09 11.74
CA TYR A 98 -2.77 -1.38 11.34
C TYR A 98 -3.46 -2.35 12.30
N LYS A 99 -2.79 -3.46 12.66
CA LYS A 99 -3.29 -4.44 13.64
C LYS A 99 -3.40 -3.83 15.05
N LEU A 100 -2.45 -3.01 15.47
CA LEU A 100 -2.49 -2.33 16.78
C LEU A 100 -3.63 -1.31 16.85
N LYS A 101 -3.91 -0.60 15.75
CA LYS A 101 -5.06 0.30 15.61
C LYS A 101 -6.37 -0.47 15.64
N GLY A 102 -6.48 -1.57 14.89
CA GLY A 102 -7.67 -2.44 14.89
C GLY A 102 -7.95 -3.07 16.26
N LYS A 103 -6.90 -3.34 17.04
CA LYS A 103 -7.01 -3.80 18.44
C LYS A 103 -7.31 -2.69 19.45
N GLY A 104 -7.43 -1.43 19.01
CA GLY A 104 -7.67 -0.29 19.89
C GLY A 104 -6.47 0.08 20.79
N LYS A 105 -5.28 -0.46 20.55
CA LYS A 105 -4.08 -0.18 21.36
C LYS A 105 -3.38 1.12 20.95
N VAL A 106 -3.54 1.53 19.69
CA VAL A 106 -2.82 2.66 19.09
C VAL A 106 -3.81 3.51 18.28
N VAL A 107 -3.67 4.83 18.33
CA VAL A 107 -4.42 5.78 17.49
C VAL A 107 -3.46 6.67 16.71
N SER A 108 -3.90 7.18 15.56
CA SER A 108 -3.14 8.16 14.79
C SER A 108 -3.39 9.55 15.37
N LYS A 109 -2.34 10.20 15.87
CA LYS A 109 -2.40 11.59 16.34
C LYS A 109 -2.42 12.58 15.17
N SER A 110 -1.63 12.30 14.14
CA SER A 110 -1.56 13.08 12.90
C SER A 110 -1.13 12.16 11.75
N ARG A 111 -1.04 12.69 10.52
CA ARG A 111 -0.68 11.91 9.33
C ARG A 111 0.66 11.19 9.53
N GLY A 112 0.59 9.87 9.77
CA GLY A 112 1.78 9.03 9.96
C GLY A 112 2.41 9.06 11.35
N VAL A 113 1.77 9.67 12.36
CA VAL A 113 2.25 9.66 13.77
C VAL A 113 1.27 8.90 14.64
N TYR A 114 1.77 7.87 15.32
CA TYR A 114 0.96 6.95 16.10
C TYR A 114 1.28 7.05 17.59
N ILE A 115 0.24 7.08 18.42
CA ILE A 115 0.31 7.15 19.89
C ILE A 115 -0.51 6.02 20.51
N ILE A 116 -0.23 5.68 21.77
CA ILE A 116 -1.06 4.73 22.52
C ILE A 116 -2.44 5.33 22.75
N LYS A 117 -3.48 4.51 22.55
CA LYS A 117 -4.82 4.86 23.00
C LYS A 117 -4.83 4.78 24.53
N LYS A 118 -5.09 5.90 25.19
CA LYS A 118 -5.37 5.92 26.63
C LYS A 118 -6.70 5.25 26.92
#